data_AF-A0A151ZJR1-F1
#
_entry.id   AF-A0A151ZJR1-F1
#
_cell.length_a   1.000
_cell.length_b   1.000
_cell.length_c   1.000
_cell.angle_alpha   90.00
_cell.angle_beta   90.00
_cell.angle_gamma   90.00
#
_symmetry.space_group_name_H-M   'P 1'
#
loop_
_entity.id
_entity.type
_entity.pdbx_description
1 polymer ?
#
loop_
_entity_poly.entity_id
_entity_poly.type
_entity_poly.pdbx_seq_one_letter_code
_entity_poly.pdbx_strand_id
1 'polypeptide(L)'
;MAFGLDQIVQDKNLALIFRKFLYERYNNENFSFWLEAENFKYLTSSSQTKDRCKEIYEKYFSASSKYELNIDSFQRKELDEKIKAGTINNDIFLAIQNSIRKLLEMDAIPLFTKSEQYKKYNDTKTIDIDLSERDRSVTIVMMEEFFKNRLKNPKKE
;
A
#
# COMPACT_ATOMS: atom_id res chain seq x y z
N MET A 1 -16.71 -15.16 -0.35
CA MET A 1 -15.61 -14.20 -0.08
C MET A 1 -16.04 -12.87 -0.68
N ALA A 2 -16.05 -11.79 0.10
CA ALA A 2 -16.29 -10.45 -0.45
C ALA A 2 -15.07 -10.05 -1.30
N PHE A 3 -15.30 -9.35 -2.42
CA PHE A 3 -14.22 -8.76 -3.22
C PHE A 3 -13.54 -7.68 -2.39
N GLY A 4 -12.23 -7.82 -2.15
CA GLY A 4 -11.44 -6.95 -1.30
C GLY A 4 -10.03 -6.74 -1.82
N LEU A 5 -9.16 -6.22 -0.97
CA LEU A 5 -7.82 -5.82 -1.38
C LEU A 5 -6.99 -7.02 -1.85
N ASP A 6 -7.15 -8.20 -1.22
CA ASP A 6 -6.44 -9.42 -1.59
C ASP A 6 -6.67 -9.82 -3.04
N GLN A 7 -7.91 -9.75 -3.54
CA GLN A 7 -8.22 -10.09 -4.93
C GLN A 7 -7.60 -9.09 -5.90
N ILE A 8 -7.54 -7.81 -5.51
CA ILE A 8 -6.89 -6.76 -6.32
C ILE A 8 -5.40 -7.02 -6.43
N VAL A 9 -4.73 -7.35 -5.32
CA VAL A 9 -3.27 -7.50 -5.27
C VAL A 9 -2.77 -8.89 -5.68
N GLN A 10 -3.66 -9.84 -5.96
CA GLN A 10 -3.32 -11.10 -6.63
C GLN A 10 -3.02 -10.91 -8.13
N ASP A 11 -3.58 -9.87 -8.74
CA ASP A 11 -3.43 -9.57 -10.16
C ASP A 11 -2.70 -8.23 -10.34
N LYS A 12 -1.47 -8.28 -10.88
CA LYS A 12 -0.64 -7.09 -11.13
C LYS A 12 -1.36 -6.06 -11.99
N ASN A 13 -2.13 -6.47 -12.99
CA ASN A 13 -2.84 -5.55 -13.86
C ASN A 13 -4.02 -4.92 -13.13
N LEU A 14 -4.79 -5.71 -12.37
CA LEU A 14 -5.89 -5.19 -11.58
C LEU A 14 -5.42 -4.17 -10.53
N ALA A 15 -4.29 -4.44 -9.87
CA ALA A 15 -3.66 -3.51 -8.94
C ALA A 15 -3.21 -2.21 -9.62
N LEU A 16 -2.75 -2.25 -10.88
CA LEU A 16 -2.35 -1.05 -11.63
C LEU A 16 -3.55 -0.17 -11.98
N ILE A 17 -4.66 -0.80 -12.37
CA ILE A 17 -5.92 -0.10 -12.64
C ILE A 17 -6.44 0.53 -11.35
N PHE A 18 -6.40 -0.21 -10.23
CA PHE A 18 -6.78 0.31 -8.92
C PHE A 18 -5.92 1.51 -8.50
N ARG A 19 -4.60 1.42 -8.66
CA ARG A 19 -3.68 2.55 -8.41
C ARG A 19 -4.05 3.78 -9.24
N LYS A 20 -4.32 3.61 -10.54
CA LYS A 20 -4.71 4.72 -11.42
C LYS A 20 -6.04 5.34 -10.97
N PHE A 21 -7.03 4.51 -10.65
CA PHE A 21 -8.31 4.94 -10.12
C PHE A 21 -8.17 5.78 -8.83
N LEU A 22 -7.28 5.38 -7.92
CA LEU A 22 -6.99 6.14 -6.70
C LEU A 22 -6.24 7.45 -6.98
N TYR A 23 -5.30 7.43 -7.93
CA TYR A 23 -4.53 8.61 -8.33
C TYR A 23 -5.42 9.71 -8.91
N GLU A 24 -6.37 9.36 -9.79
CA GLU A 24 -7.35 10.29 -10.37
C GLU A 24 -8.28 10.92 -9.31
N ARG A 25 -8.33 10.34 -8.10
CA ARG A 25 -9.16 10.76 -6.97
C ARG A 25 -8.37 11.35 -5.81
N TYR A 26 -7.06 11.57 -5.99
CA TYR A 26 -6.17 12.08 -4.94
C TYR A 26 -6.24 11.27 -3.62
N ASN A 27 -6.37 9.94 -3.72
CA ASN A 27 -6.49 9.01 -2.56
C ASN A 27 -5.54 7.81 -2.73
N ASN A 28 -4.29 8.06 -3.15
CA ASN A 28 -3.31 7.00 -3.46
C ASN A 28 -2.35 6.75 -2.28
N GLU A 29 -2.24 7.68 -1.34
CA GLU A 29 -1.40 7.58 -0.16
C GLU A 29 -1.73 6.34 0.68
N ASN A 30 -3.02 6.00 0.83
CA ASN A 30 -3.48 4.81 1.55
C ASN A 30 -2.95 3.51 0.91
N PHE A 31 -3.11 3.37 -0.41
CA PHE A 31 -2.62 2.17 -1.11
C PHE A 31 -1.08 2.14 -1.19
N SER A 32 -0.45 3.30 -1.35
CA SER A 32 1.02 3.41 -1.36
C SER A 32 1.62 3.01 -0.01
N PHE A 33 1.06 3.50 1.10
CA PHE A 33 1.48 3.08 2.43
C PHE A 33 1.27 1.58 2.64
N TRP A 34 0.11 1.05 2.24
CA TRP A 34 -0.19 -0.37 2.41
C TRP A 34 0.86 -1.25 1.71
N LEU A 35 1.26 -0.89 0.49
CA LEU A 35 2.33 -1.57 -0.27
C LEU A 35 3.70 -1.43 0.41
N GLU A 36 4.04 -0.25 0.91
CA GLU A 36 5.29 -0.04 1.64
C GLU A 36 5.36 -0.87 2.92
N ALA A 37 4.26 -0.95 3.67
CA ALA A 37 4.14 -1.79 4.86
C ALA A 37 4.23 -3.29 4.53
N GLU A 38 3.66 -3.73 3.41
CA GLU A 38 3.84 -5.11 2.92
C GLU A 38 5.32 -5.40 2.59
N ASN A 39 5.98 -4.52 1.84
CA ASN A 39 7.39 -4.70 1.49
C ASN A 39 8.31 -4.67 2.72
N PHE A 40 7.98 -3.82 3.70
CA PHE A 40 8.73 -3.68 4.95
C PHE A 40 8.85 -5.02 5.72
N LYS A 41 7.84 -5.90 5.64
CA LYS A 41 7.85 -7.22 6.28
C LYS A 41 8.95 -8.16 5.75
N TYR A 42 9.48 -7.89 4.55
CA TYR A 42 10.52 -8.71 3.93
C TYR A 42 11.95 -8.27 4.25
N LEU A 43 12.13 -7.13 4.93
CA LEU A 43 13.45 -6.64 5.32
C LEU A 43 14.07 -7.56 6.38
N THR A 44 15.31 -8.00 6.16
CA THR A 44 16.03 -8.90 7.08
C THR A 44 17.16 -8.22 7.83
N SER A 45 17.70 -7.12 7.29
CA SER A 45 18.79 -6.36 7.91
C SER A 45 18.26 -5.36 8.93
N SER A 46 18.71 -5.46 10.19
CA SER A 46 18.29 -4.53 11.26
C SER A 46 18.57 -3.06 10.92
N SER A 47 19.70 -2.76 10.28
CA SER A 47 20.01 -1.38 9.84
C SER A 47 19.00 -0.91 8.79
N GLN A 48 18.77 -1.74 7.76
CA GLN A 48 17.84 -1.42 6.69
C GLN A 48 16.41 -1.24 7.21
N THR A 49 15.97 -2.10 8.14
CA THR A 49 14.66 -2.00 8.78
C THR A 49 14.52 -0.69 9.54
N LYS A 50 15.56 -0.26 10.29
CA LYS A 50 15.52 1.02 11.02
C LYS A 50 15.49 2.22 10.08
N ASP A 51 16.33 2.24 9.05
CA ASP A 51 16.39 3.34 8.10
C ASP A 51 15.08 3.44 7.31
N ARG A 52 14.57 2.32 6.82
CA ARG A 52 13.28 2.28 6.12
C ARG A 52 12.11 2.65 7.02
N CYS A 53 12.14 2.27 8.29
CA CYS A 53 11.11 2.66 9.26
C CYS A 53 11.04 4.18 9.40
N LYS A 54 12.20 4.87 9.46
CA LYS A 54 12.25 6.34 9.52
C LYS A 54 11.70 6.98 8.25
N GLU A 55 12.06 6.45 7.08
CA GLU A 55 11.55 6.96 5.80
C GLU A 55 10.03 6.84 5.69
N ILE A 56 9.47 5.67 6.06
CA ILE A 56 8.02 5.44 6.09
C ILE A 56 7.36 6.36 7.11
N TYR A 57 7.97 6.50 8.30
CA TYR A 57 7.49 7.37 9.36
C TYR A 57 7.36 8.83 8.88
N GLU A 58 8.44 9.40 8.35
CA GLU A 58 8.45 10.78 7.86
C GLU A 58 7.47 10.99 6.70
N LYS A 59 7.31 9.99 5.82
CA LYS A 59 6.42 10.12 4.66
C LYS A 59 4.94 10.07 5.02
N TYR A 60 4.51 9.19 5.93
CA TYR A 60 3.08 8.93 6.14
C TYR A 60 2.56 9.41 7.50
N PHE A 61 3.45 9.72 8.44
CA PHE A 61 3.10 10.06 9.81
C PHE A 61 3.70 11.39 10.27
N SER A 62 4.51 12.07 9.47
CA SER A 62 4.90 13.45 9.77
C SER A 62 3.75 14.40 9.46
N ALA A 63 3.39 15.28 10.41
CA ALA A 63 2.34 16.29 10.23
C ALA A 63 2.67 17.33 9.14
N SER A 64 3.94 17.41 8.72
CA SER A 64 4.36 18.24 7.59
C SER A 64 4.35 17.52 6.25
N SER A 65 4.00 16.23 6.22
CA SER A 65 4.02 15.44 5.00
C SER A 65 2.77 15.67 4.16
N LYS A 66 2.98 15.88 2.85
CA LYS A 66 1.90 15.90 1.85
C LYS A 66 1.24 14.54 1.62
N TYR A 67 1.80 13.46 2.18
CA TYR A 67 1.26 12.10 2.10
C TYR A 67 0.83 11.58 3.48
N GLU A 68 0.60 12.49 4.44
CA GLU A 68 0.12 12.14 5.77
C GLU A 68 -1.16 11.30 5.69
N LEU A 69 -1.18 10.18 6.41
CA LEU A 69 -2.36 9.34 6.51
C LEU A 69 -3.31 9.86 7.58
N ASN A 70 -4.60 9.81 7.28
CA ASN A 70 -5.64 10.04 8.26
C ASN A 70 -5.81 8.80 9.15
N ILE A 71 -5.01 8.70 10.21
CA ILE A 71 -5.09 7.63 11.22
C ILE A 71 -5.56 8.20 12.56
N ASP A 72 -6.15 7.35 13.39
CA ASP A 72 -6.57 7.78 14.72
C ASP A 72 -5.37 8.15 15.61
N SER A 73 -5.61 9.05 16.58
CA SER A 73 -4.57 9.57 17.46
C SER A 73 -3.94 8.50 18.36
N PHE A 74 -4.66 7.43 18.65
CA PHE A 74 -4.18 6.32 19.45
C PHE A 74 -3.15 5.48 18.69
N GLN A 75 -3.43 5.13 17.43
CA GLN A 75 -2.52 4.43 16.53
C GLN A 75 -1.22 5.18 16.31
N ARG A 76 -1.32 6.50 16.13
CA ARG A 76 -0.15 7.38 16.00
C ARG A 76 0.71 7.34 17.25
N LYS A 77 0.09 7.53 18.42
CA LYS A 77 0.79 7.50 19.70
C LYS A 77 1.48 6.16 19.94
N GLU A 78 0.82 5.04 19.64
CA GLU A 78 1.38 3.71 19.80
C GLU A 78 2.62 3.50 18.89
N LEU A 79 2.55 3.97 17.64
CA LEU A 79 3.69 3.92 16.72
C LEU A 79 4.87 4.75 17.25
N ASP A 80 4.61 5.98 17.70
CA ASP A 80 5.63 6.88 18.26
C ASP A 80 6.34 6.26 19.48
N GLU A 81 5.57 5.63 20.37
CA GLU A 81 6.10 4.96 21.56
C GLU A 81 7.00 3.78 21.19
N LYS A 82 6.60 2.94 20.23
CA LYS A 82 7.42 1.82 19.73
C LYS A 82 8.72 2.30 19.10
N ILE A 83 8.66 3.36 18.28
CA ILE A 83 9.85 3.94 17.64
C ILE A 83 10.79 4.54 18.69
N LYS A 84 10.27 5.31 19.65
CA LYS A 84 11.06 5.90 20.75
C LYS A 84 11.71 4.86 21.64
N ALA A 85 11.01 3.75 21.91
CA ALA A 85 11.55 2.62 22.68
C ALA A 85 12.58 1.80 21.90
N GLY A 86 12.78 2.06 20.60
CA GLY A 86 13.70 1.32 19.74
C GLY A 86 13.21 -0.10 19.42
N THR A 87 11.93 -0.41 19.65
CA THR A 87 11.34 -1.74 19.44
C THR A 87 10.90 -1.95 17.98
N ILE A 88 11.74 -1.49 17.04
CA ILE A 88 11.48 -1.58 15.60
C ILE A 88 11.64 -3.04 15.14
N ASN A 89 10.54 -3.62 14.66
CA ASN A 89 10.48 -4.94 14.05
C ASN A 89 9.65 -4.87 12.76
N ASN A 90 9.61 -5.97 12.00
CA ASN A 90 8.91 -6.07 10.71
C ASN A 90 7.38 -5.88 10.78
N ASP A 91 6.78 -5.96 11.97
CA ASP A 91 5.34 -5.84 12.20
C ASP A 91 4.93 -4.49 12.80
N ILE A 92 5.87 -3.54 12.93
CA ILE A 92 5.62 -2.24 13.59
C ILE A 92 4.43 -1.48 12.99
N PHE A 93 4.20 -1.63 11.68
CA PHE A 93 3.11 -0.98 10.96
C PHE A 93 1.82 -1.82 10.85
N LEU A 94 1.80 -3.05 11.36
CA LEU A 94 0.70 -4.02 11.11
C LEU A 94 -0.68 -3.49 11.53
N ALA A 95 -0.77 -2.86 12.71
CA ALA A 95 -2.03 -2.33 13.20
C ALA A 95 -2.60 -1.23 12.29
N ILE A 96 -1.75 -0.30 11.88
CA ILE A 96 -2.12 0.81 10.99
C ILE A 96 -2.43 0.28 9.59
N GLN A 97 -1.61 -0.64 9.08
CA GLN A 97 -1.82 -1.29 7.78
C GLN A 97 -3.19 -1.96 7.71
N ASN A 98 -3.63 -2.63 8.78
CA ASN A 98 -4.97 -3.22 8.86
C ASN A 98 -6.08 -2.17 8.84
N SER A 99 -5.90 -1.03 9.50
CA SER A 99 -6.87 0.08 9.43
C SER A 99 -6.96 0.67 8.02
N ILE A 100 -5.82 0.92 7.38
CA ILE A 100 -5.77 1.45 6.01
C ILE A 100 -6.39 0.46 5.01
N ARG A 101 -6.15 -0.84 5.19
CA ARG A 101 -6.81 -1.88 4.40
C ARG A 101 -8.33 -1.78 4.52
N LYS A 102 -8.86 -1.70 5.75
CA LYS A 102 -10.31 -1.56 5.99
C LYS A 102 -10.86 -0.30 5.33
N LEU A 103 -10.15 0.82 5.44
CA LEU A 103 -10.53 2.09 4.80
C LEU A 103 -10.65 1.92 3.27
N LEU A 104 -9.66 1.28 2.64
CA LEU A 104 -9.71 0.99 1.19
C LEU A 104 -10.88 0.06 0.84
N GLU A 105 -11.11 -0.99 1.63
CA GLU A 105 -12.19 -1.97 1.43
C GLU A 105 -13.59 -1.36 1.63
N MET A 106 -13.73 -0.35 2.49
CA MET A 106 -15.01 0.32 2.76
C MET A 106 -15.30 1.46 1.78
N ASP A 107 -14.28 2.25 1.41
CA ASP A 107 -14.50 3.51 0.68
C ASP A 107 -14.11 3.40 -0.79
N ALA A 108 -12.90 2.92 -1.07
CA ALA A 108 -12.34 2.95 -2.41
C ALA A 108 -12.78 1.76 -3.28
N ILE A 109 -12.71 0.54 -2.73
CA ILE A 109 -12.96 -0.70 -3.47
C ILE A 109 -14.42 -0.82 -3.95
N PRO A 110 -15.46 -0.44 -3.19
CA PRO A 110 -16.83 -0.46 -3.67
C PRO A 110 -17.09 0.52 -4.83
N LEU A 111 -16.34 1.63 -4.87
CA LEU A 111 -16.41 2.58 -5.98
C LEU A 111 -15.59 2.11 -7.18
N PHE A 112 -14.44 1.48 -6.93
CA PHE A 112 -13.59 0.90 -7.95
C PHE A 112 -14.31 -0.20 -8.72
N THR A 113 -15.00 -1.11 -8.05
CA THR A 113 -15.76 -2.20 -8.68
C THR A 113 -16.91 -1.72 -9.56
N LYS A 114 -17.40 -0.49 -9.35
CA LYS A 114 -18.43 0.16 -10.17
C LYS A 114 -17.88 0.98 -11.33
N SER A 115 -16.57 1.26 -11.32
CA SER A 115 -15.89 2.08 -12.34
C SER A 115 -15.87 1.42 -13.70
N GLU A 116 -15.81 2.23 -14.76
CA GLU A 116 -15.69 1.73 -16.14
C GLU A 116 -14.38 0.99 -16.35
N GLN A 117 -13.29 1.46 -15.75
CA GLN A 117 -11.97 0.86 -15.85
C GLN A 117 -11.97 -0.59 -15.31
N TYR A 118 -12.61 -0.82 -14.15
CA TYR A 118 -12.75 -2.17 -13.60
C TYR A 118 -13.61 -3.07 -14.49
N LYS A 119 -14.78 -2.58 -14.94
CA LYS A 119 -15.68 -3.37 -15.79
C LYS A 119 -15.02 -3.76 -17.10
N LYS A 120 -14.38 -2.80 -17.79
CA LYS A 120 -13.63 -3.03 -19.02
C LYS A 120 -12.57 -4.12 -18.81
N TYR A 121 -11.73 -3.98 -17.78
CA TYR A 121 -10.73 -5.01 -17.48
C TYR A 121 -11.35 -6.36 -17.12
N ASN A 122 -12.45 -6.38 -16.38
CA ASN A 122 -13.09 -7.63 -16.00
C ASN A 122 -13.59 -8.40 -17.23
N ASP A 123 -14.10 -7.69 -18.24
CA ASP A 123 -14.67 -8.26 -19.46
C ASP A 123 -13.60 -8.62 -20.50
N THR A 124 -12.61 -7.75 -20.72
CA THR A 124 -11.61 -7.93 -21.78
C THR A 124 -10.30 -8.55 -21.30
N LYS A 125 -10.02 -8.48 -19.99
CA LYS A 125 -8.71 -8.77 -19.38
C LYS A 125 -7.56 -7.95 -20.01
N THR A 126 -7.86 -6.80 -20.61
CA THR A 126 -6.88 -5.90 -21.22
C THR A 126 -6.68 -4.62 -20.40
N ILE A 127 -5.43 -4.17 -20.30
CA ILE A 127 -5.09 -2.89 -19.67
C ILE A 127 -5.03 -1.78 -20.72
N ASP A 128 -5.72 -0.68 -20.44
CA ASP A 128 -5.70 0.55 -21.23
C ASP A 128 -5.09 1.68 -20.39
N ILE A 129 -3.86 1.43 -19.97
CA ILE A 129 -3.08 2.35 -19.12
C ILE A 129 -1.80 2.63 -19.88
N ASP A 130 -1.45 3.90 -20.02
CA ASP A 130 -0.16 4.29 -20.59
C ASP A 130 0.96 3.73 -19.70
N LEU A 131 1.68 2.74 -20.24
CA LEU A 131 2.75 2.08 -19.52
C LEU A 131 3.97 3.00 -19.33
N SER A 132 4.07 4.11 -20.08
CA SER A 132 5.13 5.11 -19.86
C SER A 132 4.95 5.88 -18.54
N GLU A 133 3.72 5.96 -18.02
CA GLU A 133 3.46 6.47 -16.66
C GLU A 133 4.02 5.53 -15.58
N ARG A 134 4.24 4.24 -15.88
CA ARG A 134 4.80 3.27 -14.93
C ARG A 134 6.18 3.70 -14.45
N ASP A 135 7.01 4.18 -15.37
CA ASP A 135 8.42 4.48 -15.10
C ASP A 135 8.61 5.71 -14.20
N ARG A 136 7.56 6.51 -14.00
CA ARG A 136 7.66 7.80 -13.28
C ARG A 136 7.04 7.78 -11.89
N SER A 137 6.24 6.76 -11.54
CA SER A 137 5.50 6.74 -10.28
C SER A 137 6.20 5.89 -9.20
N VAL A 138 6.50 6.51 -8.06
CA VAL A 138 7.07 5.82 -6.88
C VAL A 138 6.21 4.64 -6.42
N THR A 139 4.88 4.77 -6.48
CA THR A 139 3.95 3.67 -6.13
C THR A 139 4.11 2.47 -7.07
N ILE A 140 4.48 2.68 -8.34
CA ILE A 140 4.71 1.57 -9.28
C ILE A 140 5.95 0.78 -8.89
N VAL A 141 7.04 1.46 -8.53
CA VAL A 141 8.25 0.79 -8.02
C VAL A 141 7.93 -0.05 -6.78
N MET A 142 7.10 0.48 -5.87
CA MET A 142 6.63 -0.28 -4.69
C MET A 142 5.80 -1.49 -5.06
N MET A 143 4.91 -1.37 -6.05
CA MET A 143 4.14 -2.50 -6.57
C MET A 143 5.06 -3.57 -7.18
N GLU A 144 6.07 -3.17 -7.96
CA GLU A 144 7.01 -4.12 -8.55
C GLU A 144 7.80 -4.89 -7.50
N GLU A 145 8.26 -4.19 -6.47
CA GLU A 145 8.88 -4.80 -5.31
C GLU A 145 7.92 -5.75 -4.58
N PHE A 146 6.67 -5.34 -4.38
CA PHE A 146 5.63 -6.17 -3.75
C PHE A 146 5.40 -7.49 -4.50
N PHE A 147 5.17 -7.43 -5.81
CA PHE A 147 4.97 -8.63 -6.61
C PHE A 147 6.24 -9.50 -6.65
N LYS A 148 7.42 -8.89 -6.70
CA LYS A 148 8.70 -9.61 -6.65
C LYS A 148 8.91 -10.33 -5.31
N ASN A 149 8.55 -9.70 -4.19
CA ASN A 149 8.69 -10.26 -2.85
C ASN A 149 7.77 -11.47 -2.64
N ARG A 150 6.51 -11.37 -3.09
CA ARG A 150 5.54 -12.49 -3.07
C ARG A 150 6.00 -13.69 -3.89
N LEU A 151 6.47 -13.45 -5.13
CA LEU A 151 6.99 -14.53 -5.99
C LEU A 151 8.18 -15.27 -5.36
N LYS A 152 9.04 -14.56 -4.63
CA LYS A 152 10.20 -15.17 -3.95
C LYS A 152 9.84 -15.88 -2.65
N ASN A 153 8.72 -15.55 -2.01
CA ASN A 153 8.38 -16.01 -0.66
C ASN A 153 6.89 -16.39 -0.52
N PRO A 154 6.39 -17.40 -1.24
CA PRO A 154 4.96 -17.72 -1.32
C PRO A 154 4.34 -18.23 0.01
N LYS A 155 5.14 -18.45 1.06
CA LYS A 155 4.70 -18.94 2.38
C LYS A 155 4.68 -17.87 3.49
N LYS A 156 4.98 -16.61 3.17
CA LYS A 156 4.97 -15.48 4.13
C LYS A 156 3.65 -14.70 4.13
N GLU A 157 2.64 -15.17 3.39
CA GLU A 157 1.28 -14.62 3.36
C GLU A 157 0.41 -15.17 4.51
#